data_AF-A0A960J009-F1
#
_entry.id   AF-A0A960J009-F1
#
_cell.length_a   1.000
_cell.length_b   1.000
_cell.length_c   1.000
_cell.angle_alpha   90.00
_cell.angle_beta   90.00
_cell.angle_gamma   90.00
#
_symmetry.space_group_name_H-M   'P 1'
#
loop_
_entity.id
_entity.type
_entity.pdbx_description
1 polymer ?
#
loop_
_entity_poly.entity_id
_entity_poly.type
_entity_poly.pdbx_seq_one_letter_code
_entity_poly.pdbx_strand_id
1 'polypeptide(L)'
;MARLLRIGGAKRPWPEVRVAVEAALGRALPGTPFTVDDEPSVTWHDGPAEATVAGVVGELPGWRLVVALDATDAAAVATEDRRQPLWLRRTFSDEALAVAVIRFQASSVRPYDSTRDGAESALRDLLDVDDPARSGYPLTDAMADLLLADPLAAGDDSPSRADAWSRRLTDLGYDRLWNQAYAEAPI
;
A
#
# COMPACT_ATOMS: atom_id res chain seq x y z
N MET A 1 -25.81 -10.97 -16.67
CA MET A 1 -25.78 -9.90 -17.70
C MET A 1 -25.60 -8.56 -17.00
N ALA A 2 -24.37 -8.05 -16.95
CA ALA A 2 -24.06 -6.72 -16.42
C ALA A 2 -24.44 -5.67 -17.46
N ARG A 3 -25.29 -4.71 -17.09
CA ARG A 3 -25.77 -3.65 -17.99
C ARG A 3 -24.67 -2.59 -18.10
N LEU A 4 -24.00 -2.58 -19.24
CA LEU A 4 -23.09 -1.51 -19.69
C LEU A 4 -23.80 -0.15 -19.58
N LEU A 5 -23.36 0.70 -18.65
CA LEU A 5 -23.68 2.12 -18.62
C LEU A 5 -22.87 2.83 -19.70
N ARG A 6 -23.31 2.74 -20.96
CA ARG A 6 -22.88 3.67 -22.02
C ARG A 6 -23.79 4.88 -22.00
N ILE A 7 -23.36 5.96 -21.37
CA ILE A 7 -23.81 7.33 -21.68
C ILE A 7 -22.61 8.25 -21.44
N GLY A 8 -22.30 9.13 -22.39
CA GLY A 8 -21.39 10.27 -22.18
C GLY A 8 -21.97 11.26 -21.16
N GLY A 9 -22.02 10.84 -19.90
CA GLY A 9 -22.87 11.40 -18.86
C GLY A 9 -22.22 12.53 -18.08
N ALA A 10 -23.05 13.52 -17.73
CA ALA A 10 -22.71 14.61 -16.83
C ALA A 10 -22.02 14.11 -15.53
N LYS A 11 -21.09 14.92 -15.02
CA LYS A 11 -20.40 14.69 -13.76
C LYS A 11 -21.41 14.49 -12.63
N ARG A 12 -21.43 13.28 -12.04
CA ARG A 12 -22.26 12.99 -10.87
C ARG A 12 -21.69 13.65 -9.61
N PRO A 13 -22.56 14.12 -8.69
CA PRO A 13 -22.11 14.67 -7.41
C PRO A 13 -21.50 13.56 -6.53
N TRP A 14 -20.57 13.93 -5.65
CA TRP A 14 -19.85 12.97 -4.80
C TRP A 14 -20.76 12.01 -4.01
N PRO A 15 -21.85 12.44 -3.36
CA PRO A 15 -22.70 11.52 -2.60
C PRO A 15 -23.24 10.34 -3.42
N GLU A 16 -23.57 10.55 -4.70
CA GLU A 16 -24.02 9.47 -5.58
C GLU A 16 -22.87 8.53 -5.98
N VAL A 17 -21.67 9.08 -6.20
CA VAL A 17 -20.48 8.29 -6.55
C VAL A 17 -20.00 7.48 -5.36
N ARG A 18 -20.00 8.06 -4.16
CA ARG A 18 -19.69 7.37 -2.91
C ARG A 18 -20.50 6.09 -2.73
N VAL A 19 -21.83 6.18 -2.84
CA VAL A 19 -22.70 4.99 -2.70
C VAL A 19 -22.35 3.91 -3.74
N ALA A 20 -22.02 4.30 -4.97
CA ALA A 20 -21.62 3.34 -6.00
C ALA A 20 -20.26 2.69 -5.70
N VAL A 21 -19.29 3.46 -5.20
CA VAL A 21 -17.96 2.98 -4.79
C VAL A 21 -18.07 2.02 -3.61
N GLU A 22 -18.77 2.41 -2.55
CA GLU A 22 -19.02 1.55 -1.37
C GLU A 22 -19.67 0.21 -1.78
N ALA A 23 -20.68 0.26 -2.64
CA ALA A 23 -21.37 -0.94 -3.11
C ALA A 23 -20.50 -1.83 -4.02
N ALA A 24 -19.57 -1.25 -4.78
CA ALA A 24 -18.63 -2.00 -5.62
C ALA A 24 -17.57 -2.70 -4.76
N LEU A 25 -16.94 -1.97 -3.84
CA LEU A 25 -15.91 -2.49 -2.94
C LEU A 25 -16.48 -3.59 -2.04
N GLY A 26 -17.61 -3.34 -1.37
CA GLY A 26 -18.22 -4.33 -0.47
C GLY A 26 -18.65 -5.62 -1.16
N ARG A 27 -18.91 -5.57 -2.48
CA ARG A 27 -19.25 -6.76 -3.27
C ARG A 27 -18.03 -7.52 -3.75
N ALA A 28 -17.01 -6.82 -4.22
CA ALA A 28 -15.84 -7.42 -4.86
C ALA A 28 -14.77 -7.85 -3.86
N LEU A 29 -14.69 -7.19 -2.70
CA LEU A 29 -13.65 -7.36 -1.70
C LEU A 29 -14.30 -7.62 -0.33
N PRO A 30 -15.05 -8.74 -0.19
CA PRO A 30 -15.76 -9.03 1.05
C PRO A 30 -14.76 -9.26 2.19
N GLY A 31 -14.98 -8.56 3.31
CA GLY A 31 -14.17 -8.70 4.53
C GLY A 31 -12.97 -7.75 4.63
N THR A 32 -12.65 -7.00 3.57
CA THR A 32 -11.64 -5.93 3.66
C THR A 32 -12.29 -4.65 4.20
N PRO A 33 -11.77 -4.08 5.31
CA PRO A 33 -12.29 -2.83 5.86
C PRO A 33 -11.84 -1.65 4.99
N PHE A 34 -12.81 -0.88 4.49
CA PHE A 34 -12.59 0.38 3.78
C PHE A 34 -13.33 1.51 4.48
N THR A 35 -12.76 2.70 4.39
CA THR A 35 -13.44 3.96 4.71
C THR A 35 -13.61 4.74 3.42
N VAL A 36 -14.86 5.07 3.07
CA VAL A 36 -15.18 6.00 1.97
C VAL A 36 -15.70 7.28 2.60
N ASP A 37 -14.93 8.35 2.48
CA ASP A 37 -15.12 9.56 3.27
C ASP A 37 -16.25 10.46 2.74
N ASP A 38 -16.58 11.50 3.52
CA ASP A 38 -17.45 12.60 3.07
C ASP A 38 -16.79 13.44 1.96
N GLU A 39 -15.46 13.41 1.90
CA GLU A 39 -14.68 13.90 0.75
C GLU A 39 -14.36 12.76 -0.22
N PRO A 40 -13.98 13.04 -1.47
CA PRO A 40 -13.63 12.00 -2.45
C PRO A 40 -12.34 11.23 -2.13
N SER A 41 -12.40 10.38 -1.12
CA SER A 41 -11.31 9.47 -0.73
C SER A 41 -11.83 8.09 -0.35
N VAL A 42 -11.03 7.09 -0.69
CA VAL A 42 -11.14 5.71 -0.22
C VAL A 42 -9.84 5.38 0.49
N THR A 43 -9.96 4.99 1.76
CA THR A 43 -8.80 4.61 2.58
C THR A 43 -8.95 3.21 3.14
N TRP A 44 -7.84 2.49 3.27
CA TRP A 44 -7.80 1.16 3.89
C TRP A 44 -6.44 0.87 4.52
N HIS A 45 -6.42 -0.15 5.37
CA HIS A 45 -5.24 -0.63 6.06
C HIS A 45 -5.05 -2.11 5.76
N ASP A 46 -3.92 -2.45 5.15
CA ASP A 46 -3.66 -3.79 4.59
C ASP A 46 -4.77 -4.30 3.63
N GLY A 47 -4.49 -5.32 2.82
CA GLY A 47 -5.41 -5.80 1.78
C GLY A 47 -5.06 -5.37 0.35
N PRO A 48 -6.03 -5.15 -0.55
CA PRO A 48 -5.79 -5.14 -1.98
C PRO A 48 -4.82 -4.04 -2.42
N ALA A 49 -4.08 -4.33 -3.49
CA ALA A 49 -3.26 -3.35 -4.21
C ALA A 49 -4.12 -2.17 -4.67
N GLU A 50 -3.52 -0.99 -4.81
CA GLU A 50 -4.27 0.20 -5.23
C GLU A 50 -4.81 0.04 -6.66
N ALA A 51 -4.07 -0.68 -7.51
CA ALA A 51 -4.53 -1.09 -8.83
C ALA A 51 -5.74 -2.03 -8.79
N THR A 52 -5.81 -2.96 -7.82
CA THR A 52 -6.96 -3.84 -7.62
C THR A 52 -8.19 -3.03 -7.23
N VAL A 53 -8.05 -2.09 -6.30
CA VAL A 53 -9.13 -1.17 -5.89
C VAL A 53 -9.58 -0.31 -7.07
N ALA A 54 -8.65 0.25 -7.84
CA ALA A 54 -8.95 1.02 -9.03
C ALA A 54 -9.70 0.20 -10.09
N GLY A 55 -9.33 -1.07 -10.28
CA GLY A 55 -10.01 -2.00 -11.17
C GLY A 55 -11.45 -2.32 -10.73
N VAL A 56 -11.68 -2.45 -9.43
CA VAL A 56 -13.03 -2.67 -8.86
C VAL A 56 -13.91 -1.43 -9.01
N VAL A 57 -13.37 -0.24 -8.72
CA VAL A 57 -14.08 1.03 -8.87
C VAL A 57 -14.41 1.30 -10.34
N GLY A 58 -13.46 1.01 -11.23
CA GLY A 58 -13.61 1.14 -12.68
C GLY A 58 -13.72 2.60 -13.15
N GLU A 59 -14.33 2.79 -14.32
CA GLU A 59 -14.49 4.11 -14.91
C GLU A 59 -15.64 4.91 -14.26
N LEU A 60 -15.32 6.12 -13.80
CA LEU A 60 -16.28 7.06 -13.23
C LEU A 60 -16.32 8.36 -14.07
N PRO A 61 -17.38 8.59 -14.89
CA PRO A 61 -17.46 9.78 -15.74
C PRO A 61 -17.38 11.10 -14.95
N GLY A 62 -16.45 11.97 -15.34
CA GLY A 62 -16.19 13.25 -14.65
C GLY A 62 -15.29 13.15 -13.42
N TRP A 63 -14.82 11.95 -13.10
CA TRP A 63 -13.92 11.65 -11.99
C TRP A 63 -12.59 11.08 -12.50
N ARG A 64 -11.53 11.30 -11.73
CA ARG A 64 -10.21 10.75 -11.96
C ARG A 64 -9.78 10.04 -10.69
N LEU A 65 -9.40 8.78 -10.82
CA LEU A 65 -8.74 8.07 -9.74
C LEU A 65 -7.31 8.62 -9.61
N VAL A 66 -6.95 8.98 -8.38
CA VAL A 66 -5.61 9.41 -8.05
C VAL A 66 -5.13 8.55 -6.89
N VAL A 67 -4.08 7.80 -7.16
CA VAL A 67 -3.33 7.08 -6.15
C VAL A 67 -2.35 8.08 -5.54
N ALA A 68 -2.51 8.41 -4.26
CA ALA A 68 -1.64 9.39 -3.60
C ALA A 68 -1.23 8.89 -2.23
N LEU A 69 0.08 8.86 -2.03
CA LEU A 69 0.68 8.46 -0.76
C LEU A 69 0.96 9.67 0.14
N ASP A 70 0.95 10.89 -0.41
CA ASP A 70 1.13 12.11 0.39
C ASP A 70 0.45 13.35 -0.22
N ALA A 71 0.30 14.39 0.60
CA ALA A 71 -0.36 15.65 0.20
C ALA A 71 0.31 16.35 -1.00
N THR A 72 1.58 16.05 -1.27
CA THR A 72 2.35 16.59 -2.39
C THR A 72 1.87 16.06 -3.74
N ASP A 73 1.48 14.78 -3.82
CA ASP A 73 0.85 14.21 -5.02
C ASP A 73 -0.53 14.83 -5.28
N ALA A 74 -1.16 15.37 -4.23
CA ALA A 74 -2.43 16.06 -4.38
C ALA A 74 -2.34 17.38 -5.15
N ALA A 75 -1.18 18.04 -5.09
CA ALA A 75 -0.89 19.26 -5.86
C ALA A 75 -0.56 18.99 -7.33
N ALA A 76 -0.22 17.75 -7.70
CA ALA A 76 0.15 17.36 -9.07
C ALA A 76 -1.06 17.13 -10.01
N VAL A 77 -2.29 17.36 -9.53
CA VAL A 77 -3.47 17.37 -10.40
C VAL A 77 -3.36 18.58 -11.34
N ALA A 78 -2.92 18.30 -12.57
CA ALA A 78 -2.69 19.31 -13.60
C ALA A 78 -3.94 20.18 -13.82
N THR A 79 -3.72 21.49 -13.92
CA THR A 79 -4.74 22.53 -14.12
C THR A 79 -5.60 22.35 -15.37
N GLU A 80 -5.19 21.51 -16.32
CA GLU A 80 -5.92 21.20 -17.55
C GLU A 80 -6.95 20.08 -17.39
N ASP A 81 -6.90 19.30 -16.31
CA ASP A 81 -7.84 18.22 -16.07
C ASP A 81 -9.13 18.75 -15.44
N ARG A 82 -10.24 18.66 -16.17
CA ARG A 82 -11.57 19.10 -15.71
C ARG A 82 -12.26 18.10 -14.79
N ARG A 83 -11.67 16.92 -14.55
CA ARG A 83 -12.24 15.86 -13.71
C ARG A 83 -11.96 16.13 -12.23
N GLN A 84 -12.84 15.67 -11.35
CA GLN A 84 -12.60 15.70 -9.90
C GLN A 84 -11.74 14.50 -9.47
N PRO A 85 -10.75 14.69 -8.59
CA PRO A 85 -9.96 13.58 -8.07
C PRO A 85 -10.80 12.74 -7.08
N LEU A 86 -10.59 11.44 -7.11
CA LEU A 86 -10.95 10.47 -6.07
C LEU A 86 -9.64 9.84 -5.58
N TRP A 87 -9.28 10.13 -4.33
CA TRP A 87 -8.03 9.71 -3.72
C TRP A 87 -8.11 8.27 -3.22
N LEU A 88 -7.21 7.42 -3.70
CA LEU A 88 -7.00 6.09 -3.15
C LEU A 88 -5.78 6.17 -2.24
N ARG A 89 -5.96 5.85 -0.96
CA ARG A 89 -4.87 5.89 0.02
C ARG A 89 -4.82 4.62 0.82
N ARG A 90 -3.72 3.90 0.66
CA ARG A 90 -3.44 2.72 1.46
C ARG A 90 -2.44 3.03 2.56
N THR A 91 -2.83 2.76 3.80
CA THR A 91 -1.88 2.72 4.93
C THR A 91 -1.36 1.30 5.09
N PHE A 92 -0.06 1.16 5.35
CA PHE A 92 0.60 -0.14 5.54
C PHE A 92 0.85 -0.40 7.02
N SER A 93 0.68 -1.65 7.44
CA SER A 93 1.07 -2.12 8.77
C SER A 93 2.59 -2.24 8.92
N ASP A 94 3.05 -2.42 10.16
CA ASP A 94 4.45 -2.74 10.42
C ASP A 94 4.83 -4.10 9.84
N GLU A 95 3.90 -5.04 9.82
CA GLU A 95 4.03 -6.35 9.19
C GLU A 95 4.30 -6.21 7.69
N ALA A 96 3.47 -5.44 6.97
CA ALA A 96 3.67 -5.17 5.54
C ALA A 96 5.00 -4.46 5.27
N LEU A 97 5.35 -3.46 6.10
CA LEU A 97 6.62 -2.74 5.96
C LEU A 97 7.83 -3.63 6.24
N ALA A 98 7.79 -4.48 7.28
CA ALA A 98 8.86 -5.42 7.62
C ALA A 98 9.08 -6.42 6.48
N VAL A 99 8.02 -7.03 5.96
CA VAL A 99 8.07 -7.92 4.80
C VAL A 99 8.69 -7.22 3.60
N ALA A 100 8.22 -6.01 3.28
CA ALA A 100 8.73 -5.24 2.14
C ALA A 100 10.21 -4.89 2.29
N VAL A 101 10.65 -4.46 3.47
CA VAL A 101 12.06 -4.14 3.77
C VAL A 101 12.96 -5.38 3.64
N ILE A 102 12.52 -6.54 4.16
CA ILE A 102 13.26 -7.81 4.02
C ILE A 102 13.40 -8.19 2.54
N ARG A 103 12.30 -8.12 1.78
CA ARG A 103 12.31 -8.42 0.35
C ARG A 103 13.18 -7.44 -0.43
N PHE A 104 13.13 -6.15 -0.10
CA PHE A 104 13.97 -5.12 -0.70
C PHE A 104 15.46 -5.44 -0.47
N GLN A 105 15.83 -5.83 0.74
CA GLN A 105 17.21 -6.20 1.07
C GLN A 105 17.72 -7.39 0.23
N ALA A 106 16.82 -8.29 -0.16
CA ALA A 106 17.12 -9.45 -0.98
C ALA A 106 17.20 -9.15 -2.49
N SER A 107 16.43 -8.16 -2.98
CA SER A 107 16.25 -7.91 -4.42
C SER A 107 16.86 -6.60 -4.92
N SER A 108 17.33 -5.73 -4.03
CA SER A 108 17.68 -4.34 -4.34
C SER A 108 18.98 -3.89 -3.66
N VAL A 109 19.39 -2.64 -3.89
CA VAL A 109 20.61 -2.09 -3.30
C VAL A 109 20.40 -1.88 -1.80
N ARG A 110 21.07 -2.72 -1.00
CA ARG A 110 21.02 -2.69 0.47
C ARG A 110 21.92 -1.63 1.12
N PRO A 111 21.54 -1.08 2.30
CA PRO A 111 20.22 -1.17 2.92
C PRO A 111 19.20 -0.25 2.23
N TYR A 112 17.90 -0.46 2.52
CA TYR A 112 16.88 0.52 2.14
C TYR A 112 17.17 1.87 2.81
N ASP A 113 17.01 2.93 2.02
CA ASP A 113 17.27 4.33 2.36
C ASP A 113 16.35 5.18 1.49
N SER A 114 15.31 5.77 2.09
CA SER A 114 14.30 6.56 1.37
C SER A 114 14.88 7.79 0.67
N THR A 115 16.03 8.30 1.11
CA THR A 115 16.67 9.48 0.50
C THR A 115 17.37 9.17 -0.81
N ARG A 116 17.53 7.89 -1.14
CA ARG A 116 18.17 7.44 -2.38
C ARG A 116 17.18 7.40 -3.52
N ASP A 117 17.57 7.99 -4.65
CA ASP A 117 16.81 7.97 -5.90
C ASP A 117 16.32 6.55 -6.25
N GLY A 118 15.01 6.41 -6.39
CA GLY A 118 14.33 5.17 -6.80
C GLY A 118 14.10 4.14 -5.69
N ALA A 119 14.64 4.31 -4.48
CA ALA A 119 14.45 3.35 -3.38
C ALA A 119 12.98 3.26 -2.95
N GLU A 120 12.31 4.40 -2.79
CA GLU A 120 10.89 4.44 -2.43
C GLU A 120 10.01 3.79 -3.50
N SER A 121 10.32 4.00 -4.79
CA SER A 121 9.59 3.37 -5.89
C SER A 121 9.75 1.85 -5.85
N ALA A 122 10.97 1.36 -5.67
CA ALA A 122 11.23 -0.08 -5.60
C ALA A 122 10.62 -0.74 -4.36
N LEU A 123 10.61 -0.07 -3.20
CA LEU A 123 9.90 -0.55 -2.02
C LEU A 123 8.37 -0.58 -2.26
N ARG A 124 7.84 0.45 -2.94
CA ARG A 124 6.43 0.55 -3.29
C ARG A 124 5.99 -0.59 -4.21
N ASP A 125 6.80 -0.96 -5.19
CA ASP A 125 6.51 -2.10 -6.07
C ASP A 125 6.38 -3.43 -5.30
N LEU A 126 7.08 -3.56 -4.15
CA LEU A 126 6.95 -4.73 -3.28
C LEU A 126 5.68 -4.70 -2.42
N LEU A 127 5.17 -3.51 -2.11
CA LEU A 127 3.97 -3.24 -1.30
C LEU A 127 2.68 -3.21 -2.13
N ASP A 128 2.76 -2.96 -3.44
CA ASP A 128 1.62 -2.92 -4.36
C ASP A 128 1.13 -4.33 -4.74
N VAL A 129 0.74 -5.10 -3.72
CA VAL A 129 0.17 -6.44 -3.81
C VAL A 129 -1.04 -6.55 -2.89
N ASP A 130 -1.89 -7.56 -3.09
CA ASP A 130 -3.17 -7.67 -2.38
C ASP A 130 -3.07 -8.10 -0.91
N ASP A 131 -1.93 -8.61 -0.45
CA ASP A 131 -1.69 -8.92 0.96
C ASP A 131 -0.20 -8.77 1.28
N PRO A 132 0.32 -7.54 1.40
CA PRO A 132 1.76 -7.29 1.54
C PRO A 132 2.29 -7.69 2.91
N ALA A 133 1.42 -7.88 3.91
CA ALA A 133 1.79 -8.44 5.21
C ALA A 133 2.08 -9.95 5.12
N ARG A 134 1.66 -10.62 4.04
CA ARG A 134 1.97 -12.03 3.77
C ARG A 134 2.77 -12.16 2.49
N SER A 135 4.05 -12.45 2.61
CA SER A 135 4.94 -12.51 1.45
C SER A 135 4.63 -13.68 0.49
N GLY A 136 3.96 -14.72 1.00
CA GLY A 136 3.83 -16.01 0.30
C GLY A 136 5.10 -16.86 0.37
N TYR A 137 6.14 -16.39 1.07
CA TYR A 137 7.40 -17.07 1.31
C TYR A 137 7.57 -17.27 2.82
N PRO A 138 7.37 -18.50 3.34
CA PRO A 138 7.39 -18.75 4.79
C PRO A 138 8.64 -18.24 5.51
N LEU A 139 9.78 -18.29 4.83
CA LEU A 139 11.05 -17.82 5.39
C LEU A 139 11.09 -16.28 5.53
N THR A 140 10.53 -15.54 4.57
CA THR A 140 10.42 -14.08 4.65
C THR A 140 9.45 -13.67 5.75
N ASP A 141 8.33 -14.37 5.88
CA ASP A 141 7.35 -14.12 6.94
C ASP A 141 7.97 -14.37 8.33
N ALA A 142 8.71 -15.48 8.50
CA ALA A 142 9.45 -15.75 9.73
C ALA A 142 10.53 -14.71 10.04
N MET A 143 11.25 -14.22 9.02
CA MET A 143 12.19 -13.10 9.21
C MET A 143 11.47 -11.81 9.63
N ALA A 144 10.26 -11.55 9.11
CA ALA A 144 9.47 -10.39 9.50
C ALA A 144 9.03 -10.50 10.97
N ASP A 145 8.56 -11.67 11.40
CA ASP A 145 8.22 -11.93 12.79
C ASP A 145 9.41 -11.69 13.73
N LEU A 146 10.60 -12.18 13.37
CA LEU A 146 11.83 -11.95 14.13
C LEU A 146 12.25 -10.48 14.14
N LEU A 147 12.07 -9.76 13.03
CA LEU A 147 12.36 -8.33 12.96
C LEU A 147 11.42 -7.54 13.88
N LEU A 148 10.14 -7.90 13.92
CA LEU A 148 9.11 -7.25 14.71
C LEU A 148 9.13 -7.64 16.20
N ALA A 149 9.87 -8.69 16.57
CA ALA A 149 9.91 -9.23 17.93
C ALA A 149 10.27 -8.21 19.01
N ASP A 150 11.09 -7.20 18.70
CA ASP A 150 11.15 -5.99 19.51
C ASP A 150 10.65 -4.77 18.73
N PRO A 151 9.77 -3.96 19.32
CA PRO A 151 9.23 -2.79 18.67
C PRO A 151 10.31 -1.72 18.45
N LEU A 152 10.10 -0.88 17.44
CA LEU A 152 10.89 0.32 17.24
C LEU A 152 10.80 1.23 18.48
N ALA A 153 11.91 1.91 18.78
CA ALA A 153 11.94 2.87 19.88
C ALA A 153 10.95 4.01 19.65
N ALA A 154 10.25 4.42 20.71
CA ALA A 154 9.41 5.61 20.66
C ALA A 154 10.31 6.84 20.40
N GLY A 155 10.15 7.48 19.25
CA GLY A 155 10.97 8.63 18.85
C GLY A 155 12.19 8.29 17.98
N ASP A 156 12.16 7.16 17.26
CA ASP A 156 13.12 6.89 16.19
C ASP A 156 13.17 8.06 15.18
N ASP A 157 14.39 8.51 14.87
CA ASP A 157 14.68 9.69 14.04
C ASP A 157 14.81 9.37 12.54
N SER A 158 14.46 8.15 12.13
CA SER A 158 14.52 7.75 10.73
C SER A 158 13.59 8.60 9.86
N PRO A 159 13.99 8.90 8.61
CA PRO A 159 13.17 9.69 7.70
C PRO A 159 11.77 9.09 7.46
N SER A 160 11.67 7.76 7.46
CA SER A 160 10.40 7.04 7.38
C SER A 160 10.37 5.85 8.33
N ARG A 161 9.17 5.28 8.51
CA ARG A 161 8.99 4.04 9.27
C ARG A 161 9.67 2.84 8.61
N ALA A 162 9.76 2.81 7.26
CA ALA A 162 10.51 1.79 6.52
C ALA A 162 12.03 1.94 6.73
N ASP A 163 12.55 3.17 6.85
CA ASP A 163 13.96 3.41 7.19
C ASP A 163 14.27 2.89 8.60
N ALA A 164 13.37 3.10 9.56
CA ALA A 164 13.54 2.59 10.92
C ALA A 164 13.61 1.05 10.95
N TRP A 165 12.73 0.37 10.21
CA TRP A 165 12.78 -1.09 10.07
C TRP A 165 14.02 -1.56 9.31
N SER A 166 14.46 -0.85 8.27
CA SER A 166 15.70 -1.13 7.52
C SER A 166 16.95 -1.02 8.39
N ARG A 167 17.02 0.01 9.23
CA ARG A 167 18.09 0.21 10.21
C ARG A 167 18.14 -0.94 11.20
N ARG A 168 16.99 -1.31 11.78
CA ARG A 168 16.89 -2.44 12.71
C ARG A 168 17.29 -3.77 12.06
N LEU A 169 16.86 -4.02 10.82
CA LEU A 169 17.28 -5.20 10.05
C LEU A 169 18.80 -5.23 9.84
N THR A 170 19.41 -4.07 9.61
CA THR A 170 20.87 -3.93 9.50
C THR A 170 21.57 -4.25 10.81
N ASP A 171 21.05 -3.77 11.95
CA ASP A 171 21.61 -4.01 13.29
C ASP A 171 21.53 -5.49 13.71
N LEU A 172 20.41 -6.15 13.43
CA LEU A 172 20.25 -7.59 13.65
C LEU A 172 21.15 -8.41 12.71
N GLY A 173 21.39 -7.89 11.51
CA GLY A 173 22.14 -8.51 10.43
C GLY A 173 21.26 -9.46 9.61
N TYR A 174 21.02 -9.10 8.35
CA TYR A 174 20.15 -9.86 7.44
C TYR A 174 20.47 -11.37 7.39
N ASP A 175 21.74 -11.74 7.20
CA ASP A 175 22.14 -13.15 7.10
C ASP A 175 21.97 -13.89 8.44
N ARG A 176 22.15 -13.20 9.58
CA ARG A 176 21.90 -13.79 10.90
C ARG A 176 20.40 -14.06 11.08
N LEU A 177 19.58 -13.07 10.76
CA LEU A 177 18.13 -13.18 10.84
C LEU A 177 17.61 -14.30 9.92
N TRP A 178 18.15 -14.39 8.71
CA TRP A 178 17.85 -15.46 7.75
C TRP A 178 18.18 -16.85 8.31
N ASN A 179 19.38 -17.03 8.88
CA ASN A 179 19.78 -18.31 9.47
C ASN A 179 18.90 -18.69 10.67
N GLN A 180 18.51 -17.72 11.48
CA GLN A 180 17.60 -17.95 12.60
C GLN A 180 16.21 -18.35 12.12
N ALA A 181 15.63 -17.60 11.18
CA ALA A 181 14.34 -17.92 10.58
C ALA A 181 14.38 -19.32 9.92
N TYR A 182 15.46 -19.68 9.25
CA TYR A 182 15.64 -21.00 8.64
C TYR A 182 15.69 -22.13 9.69
N ALA A 183 16.31 -21.89 10.84
CA ALA A 183 16.37 -22.86 11.93
C ALA A 183 15.02 -23.04 12.65
N GLU A 184 14.19 -21.99 12.69
CA GLU A 184 12.89 -21.97 13.37
C GLU A 184 11.72 -22.34 12.45
N ALA A 185 11.89 -22.24 11.13
CA ALA A 185 10.84 -22.52 10.15
C ALA A 185 10.58 -24.04 10.00
N PRO A 186 9.32 -24.49 10.09
CA PRO A 186 8.93 -25.81 9.61
C PRO A 186 8.85 -25.77 8.08
N ILE A 187 9.98 -25.98 7.41
CA ILE A 187 10.09 -26.06 5.94
C ILE A 187 9.78 -27.45 5.43
#